data_AF-A0A7V3RFL1-F1
#
_entry.id   AF-A0A7V3RFL1-F1
#
_cell.length_a   1.000
_cell.length_b   1.000
_cell.length_c   1.000
_cell.angle_alpha   90.00
_cell.angle_beta   90.00
_cell.angle_gamma   90.00
#
_symmetry.space_group_name_H-M   'P 1'
#
loop_
_entity.id
_entity.type
_entity.pdbx_description
1 polymer ?
#
loop_
_entity_poly.entity_id
_entity_poly.type
_entity_poly.pdbx_seq_one_letter_code
_entity_poly.pdbx_strand_id
1 'polypeptide(L)'
;MKITYSKSGSYILLELPYKGKALPGQFFTLATETGPYIPRPFSVYSLEDGKISFLVKAGGEFEKFLNGCATVEMNGPFGNPIPELDSPLLLSGGCGYAPVHFYAQTHEFSEIIVGANDPTFFDLIDLPDHSVYVTDPTTPLDIAKFSPLKNILLCGPA
;
A
#
# COMPACT_ATOMS: atom_id res chain seq x y z
N MET A 1 13.40 7.42 10.29
CA MET A 1 12.52 7.58 9.13
C MET A 1 13.33 7.29 7.88
N LYS A 2 12.78 6.55 6.92
CA LYS A 2 13.38 6.30 5.61
C LYS A 2 12.33 6.56 4.54
N ILE A 3 12.72 7.29 3.49
CA ILE A 3 11.86 7.65 2.37
C ILE A 3 12.53 7.09 1.13
N THR A 4 11.83 6.22 0.40
CA THR A 4 12.34 5.60 -0.83
C THR A 4 11.40 5.96 -1.97
N TYR A 5 11.94 6.48 -3.06
CA TYR A 5 11.17 6.83 -4.25
C TYR A 5 11.26 5.73 -5.30
N SER A 6 10.20 5.52 -6.08
CA SER A 6 10.31 4.79 -7.34
C SER A 6 11.27 5.54 -8.28
N LYS A 7 11.87 4.85 -9.27
CA LYS A 7 12.83 5.49 -10.20
C LYS A 7 12.22 6.66 -10.96
N SER A 8 10.93 6.61 -11.27
CA SER A 8 10.21 7.72 -11.91
C SER A 8 9.89 8.89 -10.96
N GLY A 9 9.97 8.66 -9.65
CA GLY A 9 9.50 9.59 -8.61
C GLY A 9 7.99 9.58 -8.39
N SER A 10 7.21 8.70 -9.04
CA SER A 10 5.74 8.70 -8.96
C SER A 10 5.18 8.08 -7.67
N TYR A 11 5.98 7.31 -6.95
CA TYR A 11 5.59 6.62 -5.72
C TYR A 11 6.67 6.72 -4.66
N ILE A 12 6.23 6.66 -3.40
CA ILE A 12 7.07 6.75 -2.22
C ILE A 12 6.73 5.59 -1.30
N LEU A 13 7.74 4.87 -0.82
CA LEU A 13 7.65 3.98 0.32
C LEU A 13 8.22 4.70 1.54
N LEU A 14 7.35 5.04 2.48
CA LEU A 14 7.67 5.75 3.71
C LEU A 14 7.75 4.77 4.88
N GLU A 15 8.92 4.63 5.50
CA GLU A 15 9.16 3.78 6.65
C GLU A 15 9.39 4.61 7.92
N LEU A 16 8.65 4.29 8.98
CA LEU A 16 8.67 4.98 10.27
C LEU A 16 8.87 3.98 11.41
N PRO A 17 9.58 4.36 12.50
CA PRO A 17 9.68 3.53 13.68
C PRO A 17 8.30 3.44 14.36
N TYR A 18 7.83 2.21 14.61
CA TYR A 18 6.54 1.98 15.27
C TYR A 18 6.54 0.62 15.98
N LYS A 19 6.28 0.64 17.30
CA LYS A 19 6.24 -0.56 18.15
C LYS A 19 4.82 -0.96 18.55
N GLY A 20 3.81 -0.34 17.95
CA GLY A 20 2.41 -0.66 18.21
C GLY A 20 1.93 -1.85 17.39
N LYS A 21 0.61 -1.94 17.22
CA LYS A 21 -0.04 -2.99 16.43
C LYS A 21 -0.89 -2.35 15.34
N ALA A 22 -0.96 -3.01 14.19
CA ALA A 22 -1.90 -2.72 13.12
C ALA A 22 -2.31 -4.04 12.48
N LEU A 23 -3.51 -4.08 11.93
CA LEU A 23 -4.04 -5.23 11.19
C LEU A 23 -4.32 -4.84 9.73
N PRO A 24 -4.36 -5.81 8.79
CA PRO A 24 -4.67 -5.54 7.40
C PRO A 24 -5.97 -4.75 7.24
N GLY A 25 -5.97 -3.78 6.32
CA GLY A 25 -7.11 -2.89 6.10
C GLY A 25 -7.20 -1.69 7.04
N GLN A 26 -6.38 -1.64 8.09
CA GLN A 26 -6.26 -0.44 8.92
C GLN A 26 -5.33 0.60 8.29
N PHE A 27 -5.52 1.85 8.70
CA PHE A 27 -4.77 2.99 8.20
C PHE A 27 -4.38 3.95 9.34
N PHE A 28 -3.41 4.81 9.06
CA PHE A 28 -3.04 5.92 9.95
C PHE A 28 -3.26 7.23 9.22
N THR A 29 -3.60 8.28 9.95
CA THR A 29 -3.50 9.64 9.42
C THR A 29 -2.10 10.17 9.68
N LEU A 30 -1.45 10.69 8.64
CA LEU A 30 -0.09 11.22 8.69
C LEU A 30 -0.09 12.73 8.45
N ALA A 31 0.72 13.43 9.23
CA ALA A 31 1.09 14.83 9.03
C ALA A 31 2.56 15.03 9.41
N THR A 32 3.13 16.17 9.07
CA THR A 32 4.42 16.63 9.60
C THR A 32 4.21 17.87 10.45
N GLU A 33 5.24 18.25 11.19
CA GLU A 33 5.25 19.46 12.03
C GLU A 33 4.91 20.76 11.27
N THR A 34 5.07 20.78 9.95
CA THR A 34 4.75 21.95 9.10
C THR A 34 3.51 21.75 8.23
N GLY A 35 2.95 20.54 8.19
CA GLY A 35 1.74 20.24 7.46
C GLY A 35 1.73 18.85 6.82
N PRO A 36 0.69 18.53 6.02
CA PRO A 36 -0.48 19.35 5.78
C PRO A 36 -1.30 19.58 7.05
N TYR A 37 -1.99 20.73 7.16
CA TYR A 37 -2.82 21.05 8.33
C TYR A 37 -3.95 20.04 8.57
N ILE A 38 -4.38 19.36 7.52
CA ILE A 38 -5.32 18.24 7.60
C ILE A 38 -4.52 16.96 7.35
N PRO A 39 -4.33 16.10 8.37
CA PRO A 39 -3.66 14.82 8.23
C PRO A 39 -4.27 13.97 7.12
N ARG A 40 -3.42 13.26 6.37
CA ARG A 40 -3.86 12.43 5.23
C ARG A 40 -3.88 10.96 5.62
N PRO A 41 -4.96 10.22 5.31
CA PRO A 41 -5.04 8.79 5.62
C PRO A 41 -4.16 7.99 4.66
N PHE A 42 -3.37 7.07 5.21
CA PHE A 42 -2.56 6.11 4.44
C PHE A 42 -2.71 4.72 5.05
N SER A 43 -3.08 3.77 4.20
CA SER A 43 -3.15 2.35 4.57
C SER A 43 -1.77 1.82 4.91
N VAL A 44 -1.72 0.94 5.90
CA VAL A 44 -0.48 0.25 6.27
C VAL A 44 -0.05 -0.67 5.13
N TYR A 45 1.21 -0.55 4.70
CA TYR A 45 1.84 -1.43 3.71
C TYR A 45 2.45 -2.67 4.36
N SER A 46 3.19 -2.48 5.46
CA SER A 46 3.74 -3.55 6.29
C SER A 46 4.00 -3.09 7.72
N LEU A 47 4.12 -4.04 8.64
CA LEU A 47 4.52 -3.83 10.03
C LEU A 47 5.48 -4.95 10.47
N GLU A 48 6.78 -4.68 10.39
CA GLU A 48 7.85 -5.66 10.63
C GLU A 48 9.05 -5.01 11.32
N ASP A 49 9.78 -5.76 12.16
CA ASP A 49 11.01 -5.31 12.80
C ASP A 49 10.91 -3.95 13.54
N GLY A 50 9.74 -3.67 14.14
CA GLY A 50 9.48 -2.40 14.84
C GLY A 50 9.39 -1.20 13.90
N LYS A 51 9.10 -1.43 12.63
CA LYS A 51 8.85 -0.41 11.61
C LYS A 51 7.49 -0.62 10.99
N ILE A 52 6.80 0.49 10.75
CA ILE A 52 5.60 0.53 9.93
C ILE A 52 5.96 1.23 8.61
N SER A 53 5.34 0.79 7.54
CA SER A 53 5.54 1.40 6.23
C SER A 53 4.21 1.78 5.56
N PHE A 54 4.28 2.79 4.71
CA PHE A 54 3.15 3.34 3.96
C PHE A 54 3.55 3.54 2.50
N LEU A 55 2.65 3.17 1.58
CA LEU A 55 2.82 3.40 0.15
C LEU A 55 2.05 4.67 -0.23
N VAL A 56 2.76 5.66 -0.73
CA VAL A 56 2.24 7.01 -1.00
C VAL A 56 2.41 7.34 -2.48
N LYS A 57 1.36 7.90 -3.08
CA LYS A 57 1.44 8.45 -4.44
C LYS A 57 2.08 9.84 -4.38
N ALA A 58 3.13 10.05 -5.15
CA ALA A 58 3.80 11.34 -5.26
C ALA A 58 2.95 12.37 -6.02
N GLY A 59 3.31 13.64 -5.92
CA GLY A 59 2.59 14.79 -6.45
C GLY A 59 1.50 15.33 -5.53
N GLY A 60 1.25 14.67 -4.40
CA GLY A 60 0.28 15.10 -3.40
C GLY A 60 0.80 16.20 -2.48
N GLU A 61 -0.11 16.82 -1.73
CA GLU A 61 0.25 17.85 -0.73
C GLU A 61 1.17 17.31 0.37
N PHE A 62 0.94 16.08 0.83
CA PHE A 62 1.73 15.45 1.89
C PHE A 62 3.21 15.37 1.55
N GLU A 63 3.55 15.05 0.30
CA GLU A 63 4.95 14.97 -0.15
C GLU A 63 5.69 16.30 -0.01
N LYS A 64 5.01 17.43 -0.26
CA LYS A 64 5.61 18.76 -0.13
C LYS A 64 6.10 19.03 1.29
N PHE A 65 5.44 18.45 2.27
CA PHE A 65 5.77 18.57 3.69
C PHE A 65 6.67 17.45 4.20
N LEU A 66 6.86 16.36 3.43
CA LEU A 66 7.81 15.31 3.76
C LEU A 66 9.26 15.74 3.54
N ASN A 67 9.52 16.54 2.51
CA ASN A 67 10.89 16.97 2.21
C ASN A 67 11.40 17.95 3.27
N GLY A 68 12.43 17.54 4.01
CA GLY A 68 13.03 18.35 5.07
C GLY A 68 12.31 18.32 6.42
N CYS A 69 11.25 17.51 6.59
CA CYS A 69 10.67 17.31 7.91
C CYS A 69 11.61 16.51 8.82
N ALA A 70 11.63 16.85 10.11
CA ALA A 70 12.34 16.08 11.12
C ALA A 70 11.50 14.88 11.58
N THR A 71 10.18 15.07 11.67
CA THR A 71 9.25 14.07 12.19
C THR A 71 7.96 13.97 11.37
N VAL A 72 7.41 12.75 11.31
CA VAL A 72 6.07 12.47 10.80
C VAL A 72 5.21 12.06 11.99
N GLU A 73 4.16 12.82 12.22
CA GLU A 73 3.14 12.53 13.21
C GLU A 73 2.19 11.46 12.66
N MET A 74 2.00 10.39 13.43
CA MET A 74 1.11 9.30 13.11
C MET A 74 -0.03 9.23 14.13
N ASN A 75 -1.26 9.13 13.65
CA ASN A 75 -2.42 8.86 14.50
C ASN A 75 -3.23 7.68 13.95
N GLY A 76 -3.60 6.74 14.81
CA GLY A 76 -4.22 5.45 14.46
C GLY A 76 -3.73 4.30 15.35
N PRO A 77 -3.96 3.04 14.94
CA PRO A 77 -4.63 2.64 13.70
C PRO A 77 -6.13 2.96 13.72
N PHE A 78 -6.67 3.32 12.57
CA PHE A 78 -8.10 3.51 12.32
C PHE A 78 -8.61 2.47 11.31
N GLY A 79 -9.94 2.36 11.23
CA GLY A 79 -10.60 1.41 10.34
C GLY A 79 -10.76 0.01 10.95
N ASN A 80 -11.66 -0.75 10.36
CA ASN A 80 -11.88 -2.15 10.72
C ASN A 80 -10.87 -3.02 9.97
N PRO A 81 -10.29 -4.03 10.63
CA PRO A 81 -9.47 -5.02 9.95
C PRO A 81 -10.25 -5.73 8.84
N ILE A 82 -9.57 -6.06 7.75
CA ILE A 82 -10.09 -6.98 6.73
C ILE A 82 -10.17 -8.37 7.40
N PRO A 83 -11.34 -9.02 7.39
CA PRO A 83 -11.45 -10.37 7.93
C PRO A 83 -10.66 -11.34 7.07
N GLU A 84 -10.19 -12.43 7.68
CA GLU A 84 -9.62 -13.55 6.95
C GLU A 84 -10.66 -14.12 5.98
N LEU A 85 -10.26 -14.25 4.73
CA LEU A 85 -11.05 -14.81 3.63
C LEU A 85 -10.46 -16.17 3.27
N ASP A 86 -11.32 -17.11 2.88
CA ASP A 86 -10.88 -18.40 2.38
C ASP A 86 -10.21 -18.25 1.01
N SER A 87 -8.88 -18.32 1.02
CA SER A 87 -7.96 -18.36 -0.12
C SER A 87 -8.34 -17.40 -1.27
N PRO A 88 -8.47 -16.08 -1.02
CA PRO A 88 -9.01 -15.13 -1.99
C PRO A 88 -8.08 -14.88 -3.19
N LEU A 89 -8.67 -14.35 -4.26
CA LEU A 89 -7.97 -13.57 -5.28
C LEU A 89 -7.74 -12.16 -4.74
N LEU A 90 -6.49 -11.75 -4.70
CA LEU A 90 -6.08 -10.40 -4.32
C LEU A 90 -5.92 -9.55 -5.57
N LEU A 91 -6.60 -8.41 -5.63
CA LEU A 91 -6.60 -7.53 -6.80
C LEU A 91 -6.29 -6.09 -6.38
N SER A 92 -5.32 -5.45 -7.03
CA SER A 92 -4.94 -4.09 -6.62
C SER A 92 -4.45 -3.18 -7.72
N GLY A 93 -4.56 -1.87 -7.48
CA GLY A 93 -4.09 -0.81 -8.37
C GLY A 93 -3.29 0.28 -7.65
N GLY A 94 -2.06 0.53 -8.08
CA GLY A 94 -1.18 1.57 -7.53
C GLY A 94 -1.05 1.50 -6.00
N CYS A 95 -1.27 2.61 -5.29
CA CYS A 95 -1.19 2.61 -3.82
C CYS A 95 -2.28 1.79 -3.12
N GLY A 96 -3.33 1.36 -3.84
CA GLY A 96 -4.27 0.36 -3.33
C GLY A 96 -3.60 -0.99 -3.03
N TYR A 97 -2.38 -1.21 -3.51
CA TYR A 97 -1.56 -2.35 -3.13
C TYR A 97 -1.20 -2.40 -1.65
N ALA A 98 -1.06 -1.26 -0.94
CA ALA A 98 -0.63 -1.27 0.47
C ALA A 98 -1.46 -2.19 1.39
N PRO A 99 -2.80 -2.01 1.52
CA PRO A 99 -3.60 -2.88 2.38
C PRO A 99 -3.68 -4.32 1.87
N VAL A 100 -3.53 -4.54 0.56
CA VAL A 100 -3.55 -5.88 -0.07
C VAL A 100 -2.26 -6.63 0.20
N HIS A 101 -1.12 -5.96 0.10
CA HIS A 101 0.18 -6.49 0.48
C HIS A 101 0.20 -6.84 1.97
N PHE A 102 -0.29 -5.94 2.84
CA PHE A 102 -0.33 -6.24 4.27
C PHE A 102 -1.24 -7.44 4.59
N TYR A 103 -2.34 -7.62 3.85
CA TYR A 103 -3.15 -8.84 3.93
C TYR A 103 -2.35 -10.08 3.50
N ALA A 104 -1.67 -10.03 2.36
CA ALA A 104 -0.87 -11.14 1.84
C ALA A 104 0.30 -11.55 2.77
N GLN A 105 0.83 -10.62 3.56
CA GLN A 105 1.86 -10.91 4.57
C GLN A 105 1.32 -11.60 5.83
N THR A 106 0.01 -11.56 6.06
CA THR A 106 -0.61 -11.95 7.33
C THR A 106 -1.60 -13.10 7.21
N HIS A 107 -2.14 -13.35 6.03
CA HIS A 107 -3.14 -14.37 5.75
C HIS A 107 -2.83 -15.10 4.45
N GLU A 108 -3.36 -16.31 4.32
CA GLU A 108 -3.27 -17.09 3.10
C GLU A 108 -4.06 -16.45 1.95
N PHE A 109 -3.57 -16.64 0.72
CA PHE A 109 -4.21 -16.21 -0.51
C PHE A 109 -3.90 -17.19 -1.64
N SER A 110 -4.74 -17.22 -2.67
CA SER A 110 -4.54 -18.12 -3.81
C SER A 110 -3.72 -17.49 -4.94
N GLU A 111 -4.03 -16.24 -5.26
CA GLU A 111 -3.47 -15.51 -6.40
C GLU A 111 -3.49 -14.02 -6.09
N ILE A 112 -2.49 -13.29 -6.58
CA ILE A 112 -2.44 -11.83 -6.47
C ILE A 112 -2.14 -11.19 -7.83
N ILE A 113 -2.95 -10.20 -8.19
CA ILE A 113 -2.82 -9.43 -9.43
C ILE A 113 -2.69 -7.95 -9.08
N VAL A 114 -1.60 -7.33 -9.51
CA VAL A 114 -1.25 -5.94 -9.17
C VAL A 114 -1.07 -5.12 -10.44
N GLY A 115 -1.73 -3.96 -10.51
CA GLY A 115 -1.60 -3.04 -11.64
C GLY A 115 -0.98 -1.72 -11.23
N ALA A 116 -0.10 -1.19 -12.06
CA ALA A 116 0.38 0.19 -11.92
C ALA A 116 0.67 0.81 -13.28
N ASN A 117 0.38 2.11 -13.44
CA ASN A 117 0.65 2.82 -14.69
C ASN A 117 2.15 3.02 -14.94
N ASP A 118 2.93 3.15 -13.86
CA ASP A 118 4.37 3.33 -13.93
C ASP A 118 5.07 2.02 -13.59
N PRO A 119 5.83 1.41 -14.50
CA PRO A 119 6.51 0.13 -14.27
C PRO A 119 7.54 0.19 -13.15
N THR A 120 8.12 1.36 -12.88
CA THR A 120 9.11 1.52 -11.80
C THR A 120 8.51 1.39 -10.40
N PHE A 121 7.17 1.35 -10.31
CA PHE A 121 6.44 0.97 -9.10
C PHE A 121 6.87 -0.42 -8.60
N PHE A 122 7.02 -1.39 -9.50
CA PHE A 122 7.34 -2.77 -9.13
C PHE A 122 8.78 -2.97 -8.65
N ASP A 123 9.67 -2.00 -8.92
CA ASP A 123 11.02 -1.96 -8.34
C ASP A 123 11.01 -1.43 -6.87
N LEU A 124 9.93 -0.78 -6.45
CA LEU A 124 9.80 -0.12 -5.14
C LEU A 124 9.13 -1.02 -4.09
N ILE A 125 8.21 -1.88 -4.55
CA ILE A 125 7.40 -2.74 -3.68
C ILE A 125 7.97 -4.16 -3.64
N ASP A 126 7.58 -4.89 -2.61
CA ASP A 126 7.74 -6.34 -2.54
C ASP A 126 6.54 -7.03 -3.20
N LEU A 127 6.81 -8.07 -3.98
CA LEU A 127 5.81 -8.86 -4.69
C LEU A 127 5.95 -10.31 -4.21
N PRO A 128 4.92 -10.86 -3.52
CA PRO A 128 4.92 -12.26 -3.12
C PRO A 128 5.11 -13.22 -4.29
N ASP A 129 5.53 -14.44 -4.00
CA ASP A 129 5.48 -15.53 -4.99
C ASP A 129 4.04 -15.69 -5.52
N HIS A 130 3.91 -16.14 -6.77
CA HIS A 130 2.62 -16.26 -7.47
C HIS A 130 1.91 -14.92 -7.76
N SER A 131 2.65 -13.81 -7.78
CA SER A 131 2.15 -12.51 -8.25
C SER A 131 2.11 -12.42 -9.78
N VAL A 132 1.01 -11.90 -10.31
CA VAL A 132 0.94 -11.34 -11.67
C VAL A 132 0.93 -9.82 -11.56
N TYR A 133 1.84 -9.15 -12.24
CA TYR A 133 1.82 -7.70 -12.34
C TYR A 133 1.55 -7.24 -13.76
N VAL A 134 0.84 -6.11 -13.90
CA VAL A 134 0.47 -5.52 -15.18
C VAL A 134 0.70 -4.02 -15.19
N THR A 135 0.94 -3.49 -16.39
CA THR A 135 1.06 -2.05 -16.66
C THR A 135 0.13 -1.65 -17.79
N ASP A 136 -0.15 -0.35 -17.89
CA ASP A 136 -0.92 0.23 -19.00
C ASP A 136 -0.40 -0.28 -20.37
N PRO A 137 -1.30 -0.66 -21.30
CA PRO A 137 -2.77 -0.54 -21.24
C PRO A 137 -3.50 -1.72 -20.58
N THR A 138 -2.78 -2.71 -20.04
CA THR A 138 -3.40 -3.89 -19.42
C THR A 138 -3.78 -3.58 -17.98
N THR A 139 -5.03 -3.83 -17.61
CA THR A 139 -5.52 -3.64 -16.24
C THR A 139 -5.52 -4.94 -15.46
N PRO A 140 -5.51 -4.90 -14.12
CA PRO A 140 -5.65 -6.11 -13.30
C PRO A 140 -6.94 -6.89 -13.62
N LEU A 141 -8.01 -6.19 -13.99
CA LEU A 141 -9.29 -6.80 -14.38
C LEU A 141 -9.18 -7.61 -15.68
N ASP A 142 -8.31 -7.20 -16.61
CA ASP A 142 -8.08 -7.92 -17.85
C ASP A 142 -7.49 -9.32 -17.62
N ILE A 143 -6.77 -9.49 -16.51
CA ILE A 143 -6.23 -10.77 -16.07
C ILE A 143 -7.23 -11.50 -15.17
N ALA A 144 -7.81 -10.80 -14.19
CA ALA A 144 -8.70 -11.38 -13.18
C ALA A 144 -9.91 -12.11 -13.78
N LYS A 145 -10.39 -11.70 -14.96
CA LYS A 145 -11.50 -12.37 -15.67
C LYS A 145 -11.22 -13.84 -16.04
N PHE A 146 -9.96 -14.26 -16.03
CA PHE A 146 -9.55 -15.63 -16.29
C PHE A 146 -9.37 -16.46 -15.01
N SER A 147 -9.38 -15.83 -13.84
CA SER A 147 -9.24 -16.53 -12.56
C SER A 147 -10.56 -17.26 -12.21
N PRO A 148 -10.52 -18.53 -11.76
CA PRO A 148 -11.71 -19.27 -11.33
C PRO A 148 -12.20 -18.88 -9.93
N LEU A 149 -11.43 -18.03 -9.22
CA LEU A 149 -11.67 -17.66 -7.83
C LEU A 149 -12.88 -16.72 -7.69
N LYS A 150 -13.66 -16.93 -6.63
CA LYS A 150 -14.91 -16.17 -6.37
C LYS A 150 -14.80 -15.23 -5.18
N ASN A 151 -13.93 -15.55 -4.22
CA ASN A 151 -13.61 -14.66 -3.12
C ASN A 151 -12.57 -13.66 -3.62
N ILE A 152 -12.94 -12.38 -3.68
CA ILE A 152 -12.06 -11.33 -4.21
C ILE A 152 -11.88 -10.25 -3.16
N LEU A 153 -10.63 -9.92 -2.85
CA LEU A 153 -10.26 -8.73 -2.09
C LEU A 153 -9.65 -7.73 -3.07
N LEU A 154 -10.28 -6.56 -3.22
CA LEU A 154 -9.84 -5.52 -4.14
C LEU A 154 -9.58 -4.19 -3.43
N CYS A 155 -8.47 -3.54 -3.77
CA CYS A 155 -8.22 -2.14 -3.43
C CYS A 155 -7.48 -1.39 -4.54
N GLY A 156 -8.03 -0.27 -5.00
CA GLY A 156 -7.45 0.53 -6.08
C GLY A 156 -8.23 1.83 -6.30
N PRO A 157 -7.87 2.59 -7.35
CA PRO A 157 -8.65 3.74 -7.78
C PRO A 157 -10.12 3.38 -8.05
N ALA A 158 -11.02 4.32 -7.78
CA ALA A 158 -12.46 4.19 -8.05
C ALA A 158 -12.78 4.30 -9.56
#